data_AF-A0ABD5PUS9-F1
#
_entry.id   AF-A0ABD5PUS9-F1
#
_cell.length_a   1.000
_cell.length_b   1.000
_cell.length_c   1.000
_cell.angle_alpha   90.00
_cell.angle_beta   90.00
_cell.angle_gamma   90.00
#
_symmetry.space_group_name_H-M   'P 1'
#
loop_
_entity.id
_entity.type
_entity.pdbx_description
1 polymer ?
#
loop_
_entity_poly.entity_id
_entity_poly.type
_entity_poly.pdbx_seq_one_letter_code
_entity_poly.pdbx_strand_id
1 'polypeptide(L)' 'MSRHVLLAIVVSVALLVGAAGTATATPGEGPPEDLPEPVPDFVSDLHETISSFLDGAIDSLGDAVSEITPGAVVPTTK' A
#
# COMPACT_ATOMS: atom_id res chain seq x y z
N MET A 1 -30.01 -23.41 -10.85
CA MET A 1 -29.33 -22.15 -10.48
C MET A 1 -29.22 -21.91 -8.96
N SER A 2 -30.11 -22.42 -8.10
CA SER A 2 -30.27 -21.90 -6.72
C SER A 2 -29.28 -22.39 -5.64
N ARG A 3 -28.50 -23.45 -5.89
CA ARG A 3 -27.55 -24.01 -4.91
C ARG A 3 -26.27 -23.17 -4.73
N HIS A 4 -25.84 -22.49 -5.79
CA HIS A 4 -24.65 -21.64 -5.77
C HIS A 4 -24.96 -20.26 -5.17
N VAL A 5 -26.17 -19.74 -5.40
CA VAL A 5 -26.64 -18.48 -4.81
C VAL A 5 -26.79 -18.60 -3.30
N LEU A 6 -27.30 -19.73 -2.80
CA LEU A 6 -27.47 -19.97 -1.37
C LEU A 6 -26.12 -20.14 -0.65
N LEU A 7 -25.15 -20.80 -1.27
CA LEU A 7 -23.78 -20.92 -0.73
C LEU A 7 -23.06 -19.57 -0.66
N ALA A 8 -23.20 -18.71 -1.67
CA ALA A 8 -22.57 -17.40 -1.69
C ALA A 8 -23.06 -16.50 -0.54
N ILE A 9 -24.37 -16.50 -0.27
CA ILE A 9 -24.97 -15.68 0.79
C ILE A 9 -24.50 -16.15 2.18
N VAL A 10 -24.40 -17.47 2.41
CA VAL A 10 -23.96 -18.02 3.70
C VAL A 10 -22.48 -17.71 3.99
N VAL A 11 -21.61 -17.76 2.97
CA VAL A 11 -20.20 -17.38 3.10
C VAL A 11 -20.06 -15.90 3.45
N SER A 12 -20.87 -15.03 2.86
CA SER A 12 -20.84 -13.59 3.17
C SER A 12 -21.28 -13.26 4.60
N VAL A 13 -22.26 -13.98 5.16
CA VAL A 13 -22.75 -13.72 6.53
C VAL A 13 -21.74 -14.18 7.60
N ALA A 14 -20.99 -15.25 7.34
CA ALA A 14 -20.00 -15.76 8.29
C ALA A 14 -18.80 -14.81 8.50
N LEU A 15 -18.46 -13.99 7.50
CA LEU A 15 -17.35 -13.04 7.57
C LEU A 15 -17.69 -11.75 8.35
N LEU A 16 -18.96 -11.50 8.65
CA LEU A 16 -19.38 -10.23 9.26
C LEU A 16 -19.32 -10.23 10.79
N VAL A 17 -19.06 -11.37 11.43
CA VAL A 17 -18.89 -11.47 12.89
C VAL A 17 -17.41 -11.34 13.24
N GLY A 18 -16.90 -10.11 13.15
CA GLY A 18 -15.55 -9.75 13.61
C GLY A 18 -15.53 -9.53 15.12
N ALA A 19 -14.63 -10.23 15.82
CA ALA A 19 -14.39 -10.07 17.25
C ALA A 19 -13.83 -8.69 17.58
N ALA A 20 -14.59 -7.86 18.28
CA ALA A 20 -14.09 -6.62 18.87
C ALA A 20 -13.22 -6.96 20.08
N GLY A 21 -11.90 -7.06 19.87
CA GLY A 21 -10.93 -7.20 20.96
C GLY A 21 -10.82 -5.90 21.75
N THR A 22 -10.92 -5.97 23.08
CA THR A 22 -10.66 -4.84 23.97
C THR A 22 -9.15 -4.65 24.10
N ALA A 23 -8.58 -3.71 23.35
CA ALA A 23 -7.18 -3.34 23.50
C ALA A 23 -6.99 -2.55 24.81
N THR A 24 -6.32 -3.14 25.79
CA THR A 24 -5.83 -2.41 26.97
C THR A 24 -4.55 -1.67 26.60
N ALA A 25 -4.60 -0.33 26.63
CA ALA A 25 -3.43 0.52 26.39
C ALA A 25 -2.39 0.32 27.51
N THR A 26 -1.27 -0.32 27.19
CA THR A 26 -0.05 -0.23 28.00
C THR A 26 0.49 1.19 27.87
N PRO A 27 0.98 1.85 28.94
CA PRO A 27 1.75 3.09 28.82
C PRO A 27 3.03 2.78 28.06
N GLY A 28 2.95 2.85 26.73
CA GLY A 28 4.10 2.72 25.84
C GLY A 28 4.93 4.00 25.92
N GLU A 29 6.23 3.85 25.72
CA GLU A 29 7.09 4.97 25.33
C GLU A 29 6.42 5.68 24.16
N GLY A 30 6.26 7.00 24.28
CA GLY A 30 5.65 7.80 23.24
C GLY A 30 6.40 7.65 21.91
N PRO A 31 5.83 8.15 20.80
CA PRO A 31 6.58 8.27 19.56
C PRO A 31 7.95 8.89 19.84
N PRO A 32 9.02 8.45 19.16
CA PRO A 32 10.35 9.02 19.35
C PRO A 32 10.27 10.55 19.29
N GLU A 33 10.95 11.22 20.23
CA GLU A 33 10.99 12.68 20.32
C GLU A 33 11.56 13.31 19.04
N ASP A 34 12.43 12.56 18.35
CA ASP A 34 13.00 12.93 17.06
C ASP A 34 12.12 12.44 15.90
N LEU A 35 11.76 13.37 15.03
CA LEU A 35 11.08 13.05 13.77
C LEU A 35 12.10 12.47 12.77
N PRO A 36 11.70 11.46 11.97
CA PRO A 36 12.51 10.98 10.87
C PRO A 36 12.74 12.09 9.85
N GLU A 37 13.79 11.94 9.05
CA GLU A 37 14.01 12.83 7.91
C GLU A 37 12.81 12.76 6.94
N PRO A 38 12.48 13.87 6.26
CA PRO A 38 11.46 13.87 5.23
C PRO A 38 11.75 12.83 4.15
N VAL A 39 10.68 12.20 3.65
CA VAL A 39 10.80 11.33 2.48
C VAL A 39 11.32 12.15 1.30
N PRO A 40 12.19 11.57 0.45
CA PRO A 40 12.65 12.25 -0.76
C PRO A 40 11.51 12.58 -1.73
N ASP A 41 11.67 13.67 -2.49
CA ASP A 41 10.66 14.20 -3.41
C ASP A 41 10.19 13.18 -4.47
N PHE A 42 11.07 12.27 -4.92
CA PHE A 42 10.72 11.27 -5.95
C PHE A 42 9.59 10.31 -5.51
N VAL A 43 9.31 10.20 -4.20
CA VAL A 43 8.19 9.40 -3.69
C VAL A 43 6.85 10.06 -4.03
N SER A 44 6.81 11.40 -4.05
CA SER A 44 5.65 12.15 -4.53
C SER A 44 5.45 11.93 -6.04
N ASP A 45 6.52 12.01 -6.82
CA ASP A 45 6.48 11.73 -8.27
C ASP A 45 6.03 10.28 -8.55
N LEU A 46 6.44 9.33 -7.70
CA LEU A 46 6.00 7.95 -7.77
C LEU A 46 4.49 7.81 -7.53
N HIS A 47 3.95 8.52 -6.54
CA HIS A 47 2.51 8.49 -6.27
C HIS A 47 1.69 9.12 -7.40
N GLU A 48 2.18 10.20 -8.00
CA GLU A 48 1.55 10.82 -9.17
C GLU A 48 1.56 9.87 -10.39
N THR A 49 2.68 9.20 -10.63
CA THR A 49 2.81 8.20 -11.70
C THR A 49 1.84 7.03 -11.50
N ILE A 50 1.69 6.54 -10.26
CA ILE A 50 0.73 5.48 -9.94
C ILE A 50 -0.71 5.97 -10.17
N SER A 51 -1.05 7.19 -9.77
CA SER A 51 -2.38 7.77 -10.04
C SER A 51 -2.65 7.84 -11.55
N SER A 52 -1.68 8.33 -12.33
CA SER A 52 -1.78 8.42 -13.78
C SER A 52 -2.02 7.05 -14.44
N PHE A 53 -1.43 5.97 -13.90
CA PHE A 53 -1.68 4.61 -14.38
C PHE A 53 -3.10 4.14 -14.04
N LEU A 54 -3.56 4.40 -12.83
CA LEU A 54 -4.91 4.03 -12.38
C LEU A 54 -6.00 4.77 -13.16
N ASP A 55 -5.74 6.01 -13.56
CA ASP A 55 -6.62 6.82 -14.41
C ASP A 55 -6.55 6.41 -15.90
N GLY A 56 -5.62 5.51 -16.26
CA GLY A 56 -5.42 5.03 -17.63
C GLY A 56 -4.69 6.02 -18.54
N ALA A 57 -4.03 7.04 -17.99
CA ALA A 57 -3.25 8.02 -18.75
C ALA A 57 -1.87 7.50 -19.17
N ILE A 58 -1.35 6.46 -18.51
CA ILE A 58 -0.13 5.74 -18.93
C ILE A 58 -0.38 4.24 -19.00
N ASP A 59 0.21 3.58 -20.00
CA ASP A 59 0.03 2.14 -20.23
C ASP A 59 1.08 1.28 -19.52
N SER A 60 2.31 1.78 -19.36
CA SER A 60 3.44 1.04 -18.78
C SER A 60 3.95 1.71 -17.51
N LEU A 61 3.42 1.28 -16.38
CA LEU A 61 3.84 1.77 -15.06
C LEU A 61 5.32 1.48 -14.78
N GLY A 62 5.80 0.30 -15.18
CA GLY A 62 7.17 -0.13 -14.90
C GLY A 62 8.23 0.78 -15.54
N ASP A 63 8.01 1.17 -16.80
CA ASP A 63 8.95 2.04 -17.52
C ASP A 63 8.95 3.45 -16.90
N ALA A 64 7.77 4.00 -16.61
CA ALA A 64 7.63 5.31 -15.98
C ALA A 64 8.27 5.36 -14.58
N VAL A 65 8.08 4.31 -13.76
CA VAL A 65 8.71 4.21 -12.43
C VAL A 65 10.23 4.07 -12.53
N SER A 66 10.73 3.31 -13.52
CA SER A 66 12.16 3.14 -13.73
C SER A 66 12.88 4.44 -14.12
N GLU A 67 12.17 5.39 -14.75
CA GLU A 67 12.71 6.69 -15.13
C GLU A 67 12.91 7.61 -13.92
N ILE A 68 11.96 7.60 -12.99
CA ILE A 68 11.96 8.51 -11.82
C ILE A 68 12.68 7.95 -10.60
N THR A 69 12.95 6.64 -10.56
CA THR A 69 13.61 6.00 -9.41
C THR A 69 15.13 6.21 -9.48
N PRO A 70 15.74 6.92 -8.50
CA PRO A 70 17.18 7.07 -8.45
C PRO A 70 17.81 5.74 -8.04
N GLY A 71 18.50 5.03 -8.94
CA GLY A 71 19.13 3.75 -8.55
C GLY A 71 19.56 2.79 -9.65
N ALA A 72 19.28 3.06 -10.93
CA ALA A 72 19.77 2.18 -12.01
C ALA A 72 21.31 2.21 -12.18
N VAL A 73 22.00 3.19 -11.60
CA VAL A 73 23.46 3.21 -11.49
C VAL A 73 23.90 2.51 -10.21
N VAL A 74 24.00 1.19 -10.23
CA VAL A 74 24.81 0.48 -9.23
C VAL A 74 26.27 0.93 -9.42
N PRO A 75 26.91 1.63 -8.48
CA PRO A 75 28.35 1.84 -8.55
C PRO A 75 29.01 0.47 -8.38
N THR A 76 29.45 -0.14 -9.48
CA THR A 76 30.28 -1.34 -9.46
C THR A 76 31.65 -0.96 -8.90
N THR A 77 31.76 -0.90 -7.57
CA THR A 77 33.03 -0.80 -6.86
C THR A 77 33.41 -2.18 -6.32
N LYS A 78 34.10 -2.97 -7.14
CA LYS A 78 35.32 -3.70 -6.77
C LYS A 78 35.94 -4.36 -8.00
#